data_AF-A0A7C3RE68-F1
#
_entry.id   AF-A0A7C3RE68-F1
#
_cell.length_a   1.000
_cell.length_b   1.000
_cell.length_c   1.000
_cell.angle_alpha   90.00
_cell.angle_beta   90.00
_cell.angle_gamma   90.00
#
_symmetry.space_group_name_H-M   'P 1'
#
loop_
_entity.id
_entity.type
_entity.pdbx_description
1 polymer ?
#
loop_
_entity_poly.entity_id
_entity_poly.type
_entity_poly.pdbx_seq_one_letter_code
_entity_poly.pdbx_strand_id
1 'polypeptide(L)'
;MLYDNNKTYIYSAAISNKENKNIGGIGVVFDSTPQFEDILKDSLPKDDDTIQEGYFSLFVEKKSKTIISCSDNSHIIGDVVDLDKEFFELNNKETISKIVEYNNKYYIVGGCCSNGYREYKGNGDDYSNDVLAFVFIEAGEKVENKTSNISLENSFYNYQISSKDEFEEIASFYIGDKWLGVRQNEIVEAISIDTLESSINLDSKHHFKGTVSYKDHIVSVLDISPFVKNTIFKQRSEIILVQYKGSVGHHTIGIVVDRLGEIMKVPKNKIKEFEQHLIGGGMLGESIVQPPEDIKNKNLLTLLNISKIAELNE
;
A
#
# COMPACT_ATOMS: atom_id res chain seq x y z
N MET A 1 34.32 -8.76 19.09
CA MET A 1 32.99 -8.16 19.35
C MET A 1 32.02 -9.30 19.66
N LEU A 2 30.96 -9.05 20.44
CA LEU A 2 29.93 -10.07 20.67
C LEU A 2 29.16 -10.31 19.36
N TYR A 3 28.80 -11.57 19.07
CA TYR A 3 28.00 -11.98 17.91
C TYR A 3 28.56 -11.59 16.53
N ASP A 4 29.88 -11.65 16.37
CA ASP A 4 30.58 -11.40 15.09
C ASP A 4 30.21 -10.07 14.39
N ASN A 5 29.79 -9.07 15.17
CA ASN A 5 29.34 -7.76 14.69
C ASN A 5 28.08 -7.81 13.79
N ASN A 6 27.36 -8.93 13.79
CA ASN A 6 26.03 -9.04 13.19
C ASN A 6 25.00 -8.22 13.99
N LYS A 7 23.91 -7.83 13.33
CA LYS A 7 22.84 -7.05 13.97
C LYS A 7 22.14 -7.91 15.02
N THR A 8 22.23 -7.52 16.28
CA THR A 8 21.63 -8.28 17.40
C THR A 8 21.22 -7.40 18.57
N TYR A 9 20.36 -7.93 19.44
CA TYR A 9 20.10 -7.39 20.77
C TYR A 9 21.02 -8.01 21.82
N ILE A 10 21.67 -7.16 22.60
CA ILE A 10 22.47 -7.55 23.76
C ILE A 10 21.88 -6.84 24.97
N TYR A 11 21.33 -7.61 25.90
CA TYR A 11 20.84 -7.10 27.18
C TYR A 11 21.87 -7.40 28.26
N SER A 12 22.21 -6.41 29.07
CA SER A 12 23.19 -6.58 30.14
C SER A 12 22.69 -6.04 31.45
N ALA A 13 23.01 -6.74 32.55
CA ALA A 13 22.71 -6.30 33.90
C ALA A 13 23.94 -6.42 34.79
N ALA A 14 24.12 -5.47 35.71
CA ALA A 14 25.14 -5.55 36.74
C ALA A 14 24.74 -6.60 37.80
N ILE A 15 25.70 -7.40 38.22
CA ILE A 15 25.55 -8.30 39.36
C ILE A 15 26.09 -7.56 40.58
N SER A 16 25.22 -7.30 41.55
CA SER A 16 25.59 -6.62 42.79
C SER A 16 25.65 -7.59 43.96
N ASN A 17 26.58 -7.36 44.88
CA ASN A 17 26.58 -8.05 46.17
C ASN A 17 25.44 -7.51 47.07
N LYS A 18 25.31 -8.07 48.28
CA LYS A 18 24.30 -7.64 49.27
C LYS A 18 24.44 -6.18 49.74
N GLU A 19 25.59 -5.55 49.49
CA GLU A 19 25.87 -4.15 49.80
C GLU A 19 25.64 -3.22 48.59
N ASN A 20 24.96 -3.71 47.54
CA ASN A 20 24.78 -3.02 46.26
C ASN A 20 26.08 -2.63 45.54
N LYS A 21 27.21 -3.27 45.89
CA LYS A 21 28.47 -3.11 45.18
C LYS A 21 28.48 -4.00 43.95
N ASN A 22 28.73 -3.41 42.78
CA ASN A 22 28.92 -4.16 41.53
C ASN A 22 30.11 -5.11 41.67
N ILE A 23 29.86 -6.41 41.44
CA ILE A 23 30.85 -7.50 41.49
C ILE A 23 30.98 -8.24 40.15
N GLY A 24 30.28 -7.79 39.11
CA GLY A 24 30.29 -8.43 37.80
C GLY A 24 29.10 -8.03 36.94
N GLY A 25 28.89 -8.76 35.86
CA GLY A 25 27.75 -8.54 34.97
C GLY A 25 27.29 -9.83 34.33
N ILE A 26 26.04 -9.84 33.91
CA ILE A 26 25.45 -10.87 33.05
C ILE A 26 25.03 -10.20 31.74
N GLY A 27 25.28 -10.88 30.63
CA GLY A 27 24.83 -10.47 29.31
C GLY A 27 24.03 -11.59 28.66
N VAL A 28 22.90 -11.23 28.04
CA VAL A 28 22.09 -12.11 27.20
C VAL A 28 22.21 -11.58 25.78
N VAL A 29 22.72 -12.43 24.88
CA VAL A 29 22.82 -12.13 23.45
C VAL A 29 21.69 -12.87 22.74
N PHE A 30 20.85 -12.14 22.02
CA PHE A 30 19.78 -12.75 21.22
C PHE A 30 20.38 -13.30 19.93
N ASP A 31 20.10 -14.56 19.59
CA ASP A 31 20.56 -15.16 18.34
C ASP A 31 19.73 -14.64 17.15
N SER A 32 19.97 -13.37 16.81
CA SER A 32 19.05 -12.55 16.03
C SER A 32 19.00 -12.95 14.56
N THR A 33 20.11 -13.44 14.00
CA THR A 33 20.20 -13.77 12.57
C THR A 33 19.17 -14.83 12.16
N PRO A 34 19.19 -16.06 12.71
CA PRO A 34 18.20 -17.07 12.35
C PRO A 34 16.79 -16.69 12.83
N GLN A 35 16.67 -16.13 14.04
CA GLN A 35 15.35 -15.85 14.63
C GLN A 35 14.59 -14.74 13.89
N PHE A 36 15.28 -13.70 13.41
CA PHE A 36 14.62 -12.67 12.61
C PHE A 36 14.24 -13.17 11.23
N GLU A 37 15.09 -13.97 10.58
CA GLU A 37 14.76 -14.58 9.29
C GLU A 37 13.51 -15.45 9.40
N ASP A 38 13.41 -16.28 10.44
CA ASP A 38 12.23 -17.14 10.69
C ASP A 38 10.95 -16.30 10.92
N ILE A 39 11.03 -15.27 11.77
CA ILE A 39 9.90 -14.35 12.00
C ILE A 39 9.45 -13.68 10.69
N LEU A 40 10.41 -13.23 9.88
CA LEU A 40 10.14 -12.58 8.61
C LEU A 40 9.47 -13.53 7.61
N LYS A 41 9.95 -14.77 7.50
CA LYS A 41 9.33 -15.81 6.66
C LYS A 41 7.93 -16.19 7.13
N ASP A 42 7.71 -16.27 8.44
CA ASP A 42 6.39 -16.59 9.00
C ASP A 42 5.36 -15.48 8.82
N SER A 43 5.82 -14.23 8.63
CA SER A 43 4.94 -13.10 8.33
C SER A 43 4.51 -13.01 6.86
N LEU A 44 5.11 -13.80 5.98
CA LEU A 44 4.79 -13.77 4.55
C LEU A 44 3.54 -14.62 4.25
N PRO A 45 2.75 -14.22 3.24
CA PRO A 45 1.67 -15.06 2.73
C PRO A 45 2.18 -16.40 2.21
N LYS A 46 1.41 -17.45 2.47
CA LYS A 46 1.75 -18.82 2.10
C LYS A 46 0.55 -19.47 1.43
N ASP A 47 0.80 -20.19 0.34
CA ASP A 47 -0.14 -21.13 -0.27
C ASP A 47 0.38 -22.54 0.02
N ASP A 48 -0.39 -23.35 0.75
CA ASP A 48 0.02 -24.68 1.25
C ASP A 48 1.46 -24.69 1.83
N ASP A 49 1.73 -23.81 2.81
CA ASP A 49 3.04 -23.59 3.48
C ASP A 49 4.17 -23.08 2.57
N THR A 50 3.89 -22.78 1.30
CA THR A 50 4.89 -22.31 0.34
C THR A 50 4.78 -20.79 0.15
N ILE A 51 5.90 -20.09 0.35
CA ILE A 51 6.00 -18.65 0.05
C ILE A 51 6.08 -18.47 -1.48
N GLN A 52 5.21 -17.62 -2.02
CA GLN A 52 5.18 -17.33 -3.45
C GLN A 52 6.44 -16.57 -3.92
N GLU A 53 6.87 -16.84 -5.15
CA GLU A 53 7.98 -16.09 -5.77
C GLU A 53 7.63 -14.60 -5.90
N GLY A 54 8.62 -13.74 -5.62
CA GLY A 54 8.45 -12.29 -5.61
C GLY A 54 7.93 -11.73 -4.29
N TYR A 55 7.76 -12.56 -3.26
CA TYR A 55 7.34 -12.13 -1.92
C TYR A 55 8.56 -12.13 -0.99
N PHE A 56 8.79 -11.02 -0.30
CA PHE A 56 9.88 -10.92 0.67
C PHE A 56 9.54 -9.92 1.78
N SER A 57 10.20 -10.05 2.92
CA SER A 57 10.03 -9.16 4.06
C SER A 57 11.36 -8.71 4.64
N LEU A 58 11.36 -7.53 5.25
CA LEU A 58 12.55 -6.86 5.79
C LEU A 58 12.29 -6.39 7.22
N PHE A 59 13.31 -6.54 8.06
CA PHE A 59 13.47 -5.69 9.24
C PHE A 59 14.45 -4.57 8.92
N VAL A 60 14.07 -3.34 9.27
CA VAL A 60 14.82 -2.13 8.96
C VAL A 60 14.93 -1.25 10.20
N GLU A 61 16.12 -0.73 10.50
CA GLU A 61 16.30 0.26 11.55
C GLU A 61 15.74 1.61 11.08
N LYS A 62 14.81 2.19 11.83
CA LYS A 62 14.00 3.33 11.37
C LYS A 62 14.82 4.59 11.05
N LYS A 63 15.81 4.95 11.87
CA LYS A 63 16.51 6.25 11.75
C LYS A 63 17.49 6.27 10.58
N SER A 64 18.28 5.22 10.44
CA SER A 64 19.31 5.02 9.43
C SER A 64 18.77 4.37 8.16
N LYS A 65 17.56 3.78 8.23
CA LYS A 65 16.90 3.04 7.14
C LYS A 65 17.69 1.82 6.69
N THR A 66 18.58 1.31 7.54
CA THR A 66 19.43 0.17 7.20
C THR A 66 18.72 -1.16 7.46
N ILE A 67 18.88 -2.11 6.54
CA ILE A 67 18.37 -3.47 6.63
C ILE A 67 19.07 -4.20 7.78
N ILE A 68 18.28 -4.77 8.67
CA ILE A 68 18.69 -5.58 9.83
C ILE A 68 18.64 -7.06 9.49
N SER A 69 17.57 -7.49 8.82
CA SER A 69 17.33 -8.87 8.38
C SER A 69 16.39 -8.89 7.18
N CYS A 70 16.42 -9.98 6.43
CA CYS A 70 15.57 -10.23 5.27
C CYS A 70 15.08 -11.68 5.30
N SER A 71 13.88 -11.95 4.77
CA SER A 71 13.33 -13.30 4.63
C SER A 71 14.03 -14.14 3.55
N ASP A 72 14.76 -13.51 2.65
CA ASP A 72 15.46 -14.15 1.55
C ASP A 72 16.86 -13.52 1.34
N ASN A 73 17.55 -13.95 0.29
CA ASN A 73 18.89 -13.46 -0.06
C ASN A 73 18.88 -12.34 -1.10
N SER A 74 17.72 -11.70 -1.36
CA SER A 74 17.60 -10.65 -2.37
C SER A 74 18.18 -9.30 -1.91
N HIS A 75 18.47 -9.16 -0.61
CA HIS A 75 18.99 -7.94 0.00
C HIS A 75 20.24 -8.19 0.84
N ILE A 76 21.11 -7.17 0.91
CA ILE A 76 22.31 -7.21 1.72
C ILE A 76 22.02 -6.56 3.08
N ILE A 77 22.30 -7.29 4.16
CA ILE A 77 22.16 -6.77 5.53
C ILE A 77 23.14 -5.59 5.72
N GLY A 78 22.62 -4.47 6.22
CA GLY A 78 23.36 -3.21 6.40
C GLY A 78 23.13 -2.17 5.31
N ASP A 79 22.59 -2.56 4.15
CA ASP A 79 22.25 -1.61 3.09
C ASP A 79 21.05 -0.75 3.48
N VAL A 80 20.97 0.44 2.88
CA VAL A 80 19.85 1.36 3.09
C VAL A 80 18.72 1.01 2.12
N VAL A 81 17.51 0.83 2.63
CA VAL A 81 16.34 0.56 1.79
C VAL A 81 15.78 1.87 1.21
N ASP A 82 15.53 1.87 -0.10
CA ASP A 82 14.99 3.02 -0.83
C ASP A 82 13.46 2.96 -0.90
N LEU A 83 12.81 3.53 0.11
CA LEU A 83 11.36 3.71 0.16
C LEU A 83 11.00 5.17 0.44
N ASP A 84 9.74 5.52 0.17
CA ASP A 84 9.19 6.83 0.51
C ASP A 84 9.35 7.16 2.01
N LYS A 85 9.61 8.43 2.31
CA LYS A 85 9.80 8.92 3.70
C LYS A 85 8.70 8.51 4.68
N GLU A 86 7.46 8.39 4.20
CA GLU A 86 6.28 8.08 5.02
C GLU A 86 6.36 6.68 5.66
N PHE A 87 7.09 5.74 5.04
CA PHE A 87 7.34 4.43 5.65
C PHE A 87 8.22 4.51 6.90
N PHE A 88 9.01 5.58 7.05
CA PHE A 88 9.94 5.79 8.15
C PHE A 88 9.46 6.81 9.19
N GLU A 89 8.33 7.46 8.93
CA GLU A 89 7.73 8.46 9.83
C GLU A 89 6.66 7.85 10.76
N LEU A 90 6.39 6.53 10.64
CA LEU A 90 5.41 5.80 11.45
C LEU A 90 5.72 5.86 12.95
N ASN A 91 4.74 6.22 13.78
CA ASN A 91 4.83 6.06 15.23
C ASN A 91 4.75 4.57 15.62
N ASN A 92 5.13 4.24 16.85
CA ASN A 92 5.06 2.86 17.34
C ASN A 92 3.64 2.30 17.24
N LYS A 93 3.52 1.06 16.76
CA LYS A 93 2.26 0.36 16.38
C LYS A 93 1.56 0.88 15.13
N GLU A 94 1.97 2.00 14.56
CA GLU A 94 1.36 2.47 13.31
C GLU A 94 1.73 1.54 12.16
N THR A 95 0.77 1.42 11.25
CA THR A 95 0.88 0.60 10.04
C THR A 95 0.65 1.45 8.81
N ILE A 96 1.22 1.00 7.69
CA ILE A 96 1.06 1.64 6.38
C ILE A 96 0.95 0.54 5.32
N SER A 97 0.21 0.80 4.24
CA SER A 97 0.21 -0.07 3.08
C SER A 97 0.12 0.76 1.81
N LYS A 98 1.01 0.51 0.84
CA LYS A 98 1.06 1.25 -0.43
C LYS A 98 1.59 0.41 -1.57
N ILE A 99 1.18 0.77 -2.78
CA ILE A 99 1.86 0.31 -3.99
C ILE A 99 3.07 1.21 -4.22
N VAL A 100 4.25 0.61 -4.34
CA VAL A 100 5.51 1.31 -4.59
C VAL A 100 6.20 0.73 -5.80
N GLU A 101 7.04 1.56 -6.42
CA GLU A 101 8.04 1.09 -7.35
C GLU A 101 9.32 0.78 -6.56
N TYR A 102 9.88 -0.41 -6.74
CA TYR A 102 11.11 -0.83 -6.09
C TYR A 102 11.85 -1.80 -7.01
N ASN A 103 13.15 -1.57 -7.27
CA ASN A 103 13.98 -2.38 -8.17
C ASN A 103 13.34 -2.66 -9.55
N ASN A 104 12.79 -1.63 -10.21
CA ASN A 104 12.10 -1.74 -11.52
C ASN A 104 10.90 -2.69 -11.53
N LYS A 105 10.28 -2.94 -10.39
CA LYS A 105 9.02 -3.68 -10.24
C LYS A 105 8.05 -2.89 -9.38
N TYR A 106 6.77 -3.19 -9.54
CA TYR A 106 5.72 -2.72 -8.64
C TYR A 106 5.53 -3.73 -7.52
N TYR A 107 5.47 -3.23 -6.29
CA TYR A 107 5.21 -4.02 -5.10
C TYR A 107 4.06 -3.40 -4.30
N ILE A 108 3.21 -4.25 -3.73
CA ILE A 108 2.36 -3.85 -2.60
C ILE A 108 3.21 -4.02 -1.35
N VAL A 109 3.39 -2.95 -0.60
CA VAL A 109 4.23 -2.93 0.60
C VAL A 109 3.40 -2.61 1.81
N GLY A 110 3.26 -3.60 2.70
CA GLY A 110 2.76 -3.41 4.05
C GLY A 110 3.91 -3.10 5.01
N GLY A 111 3.70 -2.18 5.95
CA GLY A 111 4.69 -1.78 6.92
C GLY A 111 4.12 -1.58 8.32
N CYS A 112 4.91 -1.88 9.35
CA CYS A 112 4.55 -1.68 10.76
C CYS A 112 5.77 -1.24 11.57
N CYS A 113 5.59 -0.24 12.45
CA CYS A 113 6.63 0.15 13.41
C CYS A 113 6.51 -0.64 14.72
N SER A 114 7.65 -1.20 15.17
CA SER A 114 7.74 -1.94 16.42
C SER A 114 7.21 -1.14 17.61
N ASN A 115 6.72 -1.84 18.63
CA ASN A 115 6.26 -1.22 19.89
C ASN A 115 7.10 -1.66 21.10
N GLY A 116 8.29 -2.21 20.85
CA GLY A 116 9.13 -2.81 21.88
C GLY A 116 8.60 -4.14 22.42
N TYR A 117 9.45 -4.81 23.20
CA TYR A 117 9.11 -6.03 23.92
C TYR A 117 8.85 -5.68 25.38
N ARG A 118 7.72 -6.14 25.92
CA ARG A 118 7.12 -5.70 27.19
C ARG A 118 8.10 -5.74 28.37
N GLU A 119 9.02 -6.69 28.37
CA GLU A 119 9.96 -6.98 29.45
C GLU A 119 11.27 -6.17 29.36
N TYR A 120 11.59 -5.60 28.20
CA TYR A 120 12.93 -5.05 27.92
C TYR A 120 12.94 -3.58 27.51
N LYS A 121 11.79 -2.93 27.32
CA LYS A 121 11.72 -1.50 26.98
C LYS A 121 10.69 -0.79 27.85
N GLY A 122 11.16 -0.10 28.90
CA GLY A 122 10.35 0.70 29.81
C GLY A 122 10.51 2.20 29.58
N ASN A 123 9.63 3.02 30.18
CA ASN A 123 9.60 4.48 30.03
C ASN A 123 10.86 5.23 30.54
N GLY A 124 11.84 4.53 31.11
CA GLY A 124 13.10 5.10 31.61
C GLY A 124 14.35 4.45 31.01
N ASP A 125 14.20 3.67 29.93
CA ASP A 125 15.34 3.14 29.18
C ASP A 125 15.83 4.18 28.17
N ASP A 126 17.12 4.51 28.21
CA ASP A 126 17.75 5.44 27.26
C ASP A 126 17.94 4.79 25.87
N TYR A 127 17.78 3.47 25.76
CA TYR A 127 17.96 2.72 24.52
C TYR A 127 16.68 2.70 23.67
N SER A 128 16.63 3.59 22.67
CA SER A 128 15.58 3.65 21.65
C SER A 128 16.09 3.15 20.30
N ASN A 129 15.55 2.03 19.85
CA ASN A 129 15.79 1.48 18.52
C ASN A 129 14.47 0.98 17.91
N ASP A 130 13.79 1.87 17.19
CA ASP A 130 12.58 1.51 16.48
C ASP A 130 12.94 0.69 15.24
N VAL A 131 12.35 -0.50 15.13
CA VAL A 131 12.51 -1.38 13.98
C VAL A 131 11.21 -1.38 13.19
N LEU A 132 11.32 -1.25 11.88
CA LEU A 132 10.22 -1.36 10.94
C LEU A 132 10.22 -2.76 10.35
N ALA A 133 9.03 -3.36 10.28
CA ALA A 133 8.78 -4.58 9.53
C ALA A 133 8.09 -4.21 8.22
N PHE A 134 8.62 -4.68 7.09
CA PHE A 134 8.01 -4.51 5.78
C PHE A 134 7.74 -5.85 5.13
N VAL A 135 6.61 -5.99 4.46
CA VAL A 135 6.25 -7.13 3.62
C VAL A 135 6.01 -6.60 2.21
N PHE A 136 6.68 -7.20 1.23
CA PHE A 136 6.60 -6.86 -0.19
C PHE A 136 5.93 -8.00 -0.95
N ILE A 137 4.89 -7.68 -1.72
CA ILE A 137 4.22 -8.59 -2.66
C ILE A 137 4.40 -8.04 -4.07
N GLU A 138 5.05 -8.82 -4.93
CA GLU A 138 5.24 -8.43 -6.33
C GLU A 138 3.89 -8.32 -7.08
N ALA A 139 3.62 -7.11 -7.57
CA ALA A 139 2.43 -6.78 -8.35
C ALA A 139 2.67 -6.95 -9.85
N GLY A 140 3.88 -6.65 -10.32
CA GLY A 140 4.30 -6.77 -11.72
C GLY A 140 5.57 -5.99 -12.02
N GLU A 141 6.05 -6.06 -13.26
CA GLU A 141 7.27 -5.35 -13.69
C GLU A 141 6.98 -3.91 -14.15
N LYS A 142 7.94 -3.01 -13.91
CA LYS A 142 7.97 -1.70 -14.58
C LYS A 142 8.80 -1.82 -15.86
N VAL A 143 8.31 -1.23 -16.94
CA VAL A 143 9.09 -1.05 -18.16
C VAL A 143 9.53 0.41 -18.26
N GLU A 144 10.83 0.66 -18.39
CA GLU A 144 11.37 2.00 -18.59
C GLU A 144 10.94 2.57 -19.94
N ASN A 145 10.04 3.54 -19.93
CA ASN A 145 9.87 4.44 -21.07
C ASN A 145 10.87 5.58 -20.94
N LYS A 146 11.93 5.56 -21.77
CA LYS A 146 12.77 6.74 -21.98
C LYS A 146 11.87 7.91 -22.35
N THR A 147 12.06 9.02 -21.63
CA THR A 147 11.47 10.34 -21.85
C THR A 147 11.12 10.58 -23.31
N SER A 148 9.85 10.39 -23.63
CA SER A 148 9.22 10.89 -24.83
C SER A 148 7.95 11.57 -24.35
N ASN A 149 7.70 12.76 -24.88
CA ASN A 149 6.49 13.53 -24.62
C ASN A 149 5.32 12.56 -24.56
N ILE A 150 4.65 12.47 -23.41
CA ILE A 150 3.50 11.57 -23.21
C ILE A 150 2.38 12.09 -24.12
N SER A 151 2.41 11.72 -25.40
CA SER A 151 1.19 11.28 -26.03
C SER A 151 0.72 10.13 -25.16
N LEU A 152 -0.36 10.36 -24.40
CA LEU A 152 -1.17 9.32 -23.79
C LEU A 152 -1.74 8.48 -24.96
N GLU A 153 -0.87 7.76 -25.67
CA GLU A 153 -1.29 6.69 -26.55
C GLU A 153 -1.85 5.64 -25.62
N ASN A 154 -3.18 5.65 -25.51
CA ASN A 154 -4.09 4.61 -25.07
C ASN A 154 -3.45 3.21 -24.97
N SER A 155 -2.63 2.98 -23.94
CA SER A 155 -2.10 1.67 -23.60
C SER A 155 -3.14 1.00 -22.72
N PHE A 156 -4.27 0.62 -23.34
CA PHE A 156 -5.27 -0.20 -22.69
C PHE A 156 -4.84 -1.66 -22.76
N TYR A 157 -5.19 -2.42 -21.72
CA TYR A 157 -4.94 -3.85 -21.68
C TYR A 157 -5.94 -4.57 -22.57
N ASN A 158 -5.49 -5.01 -23.74
CA ASN A 158 -6.28 -5.87 -24.61
C ASN A 158 -5.95 -7.33 -24.33
N TYR A 159 -6.79 -8.00 -23.56
CA TYR A 159 -6.69 -9.43 -23.35
C TYR A 159 -7.36 -10.18 -24.51
N GLN A 160 -6.71 -11.24 -25.00
CA GLN A 160 -7.39 -12.23 -25.84
C GLN A 160 -8.26 -13.10 -24.94
N ILE A 161 -9.56 -12.83 -24.94
CA ILE A 161 -10.55 -13.55 -24.13
C ILE A 161 -11.27 -14.56 -25.03
N SER A 162 -11.19 -15.83 -24.67
CA SER A 162 -11.99 -16.87 -25.33
C SER A 162 -13.41 -16.87 -24.75
N SER A 163 -14.37 -17.44 -25.49
CA SER A 163 -15.77 -17.51 -25.04
C SER A 163 -16.00 -18.34 -23.77
N LYS A 164 -14.97 -19.04 -23.27
CA LYS A 164 -15.03 -19.87 -22.06
C LYS A 164 -14.37 -19.22 -20.85
N ASP A 165 -13.64 -18.13 -21.04
CA ASP A 165 -12.91 -17.49 -19.94
C ASP A 165 -13.86 -16.65 -19.10
N GLU A 166 -13.77 -16.80 -17.77
CA GLU A 166 -14.43 -15.86 -16.86
C GLU A 166 -13.69 -14.53 -16.86
N PHE A 167 -14.42 -13.45 -17.10
CA PHE A 167 -13.90 -12.09 -17.10
C PHE A 167 -14.75 -11.18 -16.23
N GLU A 168 -14.15 -10.08 -15.80
CA GLU A 168 -14.83 -8.95 -15.18
C GLU A 168 -14.71 -7.73 -16.07
N GLU A 169 -15.76 -6.92 -16.10
CA GLU A 169 -15.76 -5.63 -16.77
C GLU A 169 -15.33 -4.56 -15.78
N ILE A 170 -14.23 -3.88 -16.10
CA ILE A 170 -13.62 -2.83 -15.28
C ILE A 170 -13.73 -1.53 -16.03
N ALA A 171 -14.44 -0.53 -15.49
CA ALA A 171 -14.29 0.81 -16.03
C ALA A 171 -13.10 1.49 -15.38
N SER A 172 -12.22 1.96 -16.24
CA SER A 172 -10.99 2.61 -15.83
C SER A 172 -11.09 4.13 -15.94
N PHE A 173 -10.23 4.83 -15.22
CA PHE A 173 -10.13 6.27 -15.19
C PHE A 173 -8.76 6.69 -14.64
N TYR A 174 -8.47 7.99 -14.69
CA TYR A 174 -7.19 8.54 -14.30
C TYR A 174 -7.37 9.60 -13.21
N ILE A 175 -6.47 9.56 -12.23
CA ILE A 175 -6.24 10.62 -11.24
C ILE A 175 -4.74 10.90 -11.25
N GLY A 176 -4.34 12.08 -11.73
CA GLY A 176 -2.96 12.41 -12.06
C GLY A 176 -2.37 11.46 -13.11
N ASP A 177 -1.23 10.87 -12.78
CA ASP A 177 -0.53 9.85 -13.59
C ASP A 177 -1.02 8.42 -13.31
N LYS A 178 -1.93 8.23 -12.34
CA LYS A 178 -2.36 6.89 -11.91
C LYS A 178 -3.56 6.42 -12.71
N TRP A 179 -3.49 5.15 -13.14
CA TRP A 179 -4.57 4.46 -13.80
C TRP A 179 -5.33 3.61 -12.79
N LEU A 180 -6.58 3.97 -12.56
CA LEU A 180 -7.45 3.39 -11.55
C LEU A 180 -8.69 2.80 -12.21
N GLY A 181 -9.40 1.95 -11.49
CA GLY A 181 -10.64 1.37 -11.99
C GLY A 181 -11.54 0.89 -10.88
N VAL A 182 -12.79 0.62 -11.25
CA VAL A 182 -13.83 0.04 -10.39
C VAL A 182 -14.57 -1.01 -11.22
N ARG A 183 -15.26 -1.95 -10.57
CA ARG A 183 -16.04 -2.93 -11.33
C ARG A 183 -17.23 -2.25 -11.96
N GLN A 184 -17.57 -2.64 -13.18
CA GLN A 184 -18.66 -2.00 -13.91
C GLN A 184 -20.01 -2.12 -13.19
N ASN A 185 -20.24 -3.20 -12.45
CA ASN A 185 -21.45 -3.38 -11.64
C ASN A 185 -21.55 -2.41 -10.44
N GLU A 186 -20.46 -1.74 -10.08
CA GLU A 186 -20.41 -0.69 -9.06
C GLU A 186 -20.62 0.69 -9.68
N ILE A 187 -20.64 0.83 -11.01
CA ILE A 187 -20.81 2.13 -11.66
C ILE A 187 -22.27 2.40 -11.90
N VAL A 188 -22.69 3.59 -11.50
CA VAL A 188 -24.00 4.13 -11.83
C VAL A 188 -23.91 4.94 -13.12
N GLU A 189 -23.07 5.98 -13.14
CA GLU A 189 -22.95 6.91 -14.28
C GLU A 189 -21.71 7.81 -14.13
N ALA A 190 -21.25 8.41 -15.22
CA ALA A 190 -20.26 9.50 -15.19
C ALA A 190 -20.94 10.82 -15.57
N ILE A 191 -20.69 11.88 -14.80
CA ILE A 191 -21.29 13.21 -14.98
C ILE A 191 -20.21 14.30 -14.98
N SER A 192 -20.53 15.46 -15.56
CA SER A 192 -19.60 16.61 -15.56
C SER A 192 -19.36 17.13 -14.15
N ILE A 193 -18.11 17.52 -13.85
CA ILE A 193 -17.77 18.22 -12.61
C ILE A 193 -18.55 19.54 -12.44
N ASP A 194 -19.07 20.12 -13.53
CA ASP A 194 -19.86 21.36 -13.49
C ASP A 194 -21.18 21.20 -12.73
N THR A 195 -21.64 19.96 -12.50
CA THR A 195 -22.83 19.70 -11.69
C THR A 195 -22.56 19.75 -10.19
N LEU A 196 -21.28 19.89 -9.78
CA LEU A 196 -20.88 19.91 -8.39
C LEU A 196 -21.36 21.18 -7.68
N GLU A 197 -22.13 21.00 -6.62
CA GLU A 197 -22.52 22.05 -5.70
C GLU A 197 -21.55 22.04 -4.50
N SER A 198 -20.64 23.01 -4.46
CA SER A 198 -19.69 23.17 -3.36
C SER A 198 -20.38 23.70 -2.10
N SER A 199 -20.14 23.08 -0.94
CA SER A 199 -20.68 23.61 0.32
C SER A 199 -19.86 24.81 0.81
N ILE A 200 -20.53 25.77 1.47
CA ILE A 200 -20.04 27.12 1.76
C ILE A 200 -18.84 27.15 2.76
N ASN A 201 -18.54 26.05 3.46
CA ASN A 201 -17.60 26.03 4.61
C ASN A 201 -16.54 24.90 4.57
N LEU A 202 -16.17 24.38 3.39
CA LEU A 202 -15.19 23.29 3.33
C LEU A 202 -13.74 23.79 3.35
N ASP A 203 -12.93 23.20 4.24
CA ASP A 203 -11.48 23.23 4.10
C ASP A 203 -11.12 22.60 2.75
N SER A 204 -10.39 23.35 1.93
CA SER A 204 -9.86 22.90 0.63
C SER A 204 -9.12 21.56 0.68
N LYS A 205 -8.60 21.16 1.85
CA LYS A 205 -7.88 19.91 2.08
C LYS A 205 -8.76 18.72 2.45
N HIS A 206 -10.05 18.93 2.69
CA HIS A 206 -10.97 17.84 3.00
C HIS A 206 -11.27 17.01 1.74
N HIS A 207 -11.49 15.70 1.93
CA HIS A 207 -11.83 14.77 0.83
C HIS A 207 -13.21 15.06 0.25
N PHE A 208 -14.19 15.36 1.09
CA PHE A 208 -15.51 15.83 0.63
C PHE A 208 -15.41 17.18 -0.11
N LYS A 209 -15.90 17.24 -1.35
CA LYS A 209 -15.90 18.45 -2.20
C LYS A 209 -17.24 19.12 -2.35
N GLY A 210 -18.33 18.43 -2.00
CA GLY A 210 -19.68 18.94 -2.15
C GLY A 210 -20.62 17.83 -2.55
N THR A 211 -21.70 18.22 -3.22
CA THR A 211 -22.76 17.29 -3.59
C THR A 211 -23.19 17.46 -5.03
N VAL A 212 -23.81 16.42 -5.59
CA VAL A 212 -24.53 16.48 -6.86
C VAL A 212 -25.95 15.99 -6.65
N SER A 213 -26.90 16.60 -7.35
CA SER A 213 -28.27 16.11 -7.38
C SER A 213 -28.41 15.08 -8.51
N TYR A 214 -28.75 13.84 -8.15
CA TYR A 214 -28.92 12.73 -9.08
C TYR A 214 -30.23 11.98 -8.79
N LYS A 215 -31.13 11.90 -9.79
CA LYS A 215 -32.44 11.22 -9.68
C LYS A 215 -33.18 11.53 -8.37
N ASP A 216 -33.30 12.82 -8.05
CA ASP A 216 -33.95 13.35 -6.83
C ASP A 216 -33.27 12.99 -5.49
N HIS A 217 -32.05 12.47 -5.52
CA HIS A 217 -31.20 12.24 -4.36
C HIS A 217 -29.95 13.11 -4.39
N ILE A 218 -29.46 13.48 -3.21
CA ILE A 218 -28.21 14.21 -3.05
C ILE A 218 -27.10 13.18 -2.85
N VAL A 219 -26.08 13.25 -3.70
CA VAL A 219 -24.92 12.34 -3.67
C VAL A 219 -23.69 13.13 -3.23
N SER A 220 -23.02 12.64 -2.18
CA SER A 220 -21.74 13.17 -1.72
C SER A 220 -20.65 12.95 -2.76
N VAL A 221 -19.84 13.98 -3.02
CA VAL A 221 -18.71 13.89 -3.96
C VAL A 221 -17.40 14.02 -3.21
N LEU A 222 -16.51 13.05 -3.44
CA LEU A 222 -15.21 12.92 -2.80
C LEU A 222 -14.07 13.11 -3.80
N ASP A 223 -13.01 13.75 -3.33
CA ASP A 223 -11.71 13.84 -3.97
C ASP A 223 -10.73 12.92 -3.25
N ILE A 224 -10.39 11.83 -3.94
CA ILE A 224 -9.44 10.84 -3.45
C ILE A 224 -8.01 11.12 -3.92
N SER A 225 -7.77 12.21 -4.66
CA SER A 225 -6.44 12.55 -5.16
C SER A 225 -5.37 12.69 -4.07
N PRO A 226 -5.66 13.12 -2.81
CA PRO A 226 -4.62 13.15 -1.77
C PRO A 226 -4.10 11.75 -1.38
N PHE A 227 -4.88 10.69 -1.60
CA PHE A 227 -4.46 9.30 -1.39
C PHE A 227 -3.68 8.74 -2.58
N VAL A 228 -3.76 9.42 -3.73
CA VAL A 228 -3.15 9.04 -5.00
C VAL A 228 -1.97 10.00 -5.25
N LYS A 229 -0.78 9.66 -4.74
CA LYS A 229 0.42 10.53 -4.82
C LYS A 229 0.72 11.06 -6.23
N ASN A 230 1.38 12.21 -6.29
CA ASN A 230 1.89 12.87 -7.51
C ASN A 230 0.81 13.39 -8.48
N THR A 231 -0.30 13.91 -7.98
CA THR A 231 -1.27 14.63 -8.80
C THR A 231 -0.77 16.03 -9.17
N ILE A 232 -0.11 16.12 -10.32
CA ILE A 232 -0.14 17.36 -11.10
C ILE A 232 -0.91 17.06 -12.37
N PHE A 233 -2.24 17.12 -12.31
CA PHE A 233 -3.01 17.46 -13.49
C PHE A 233 -4.22 18.32 -13.11
N LYS A 234 -4.21 19.53 -13.64
CA LYS A 234 -5.35 20.44 -13.65
C LYS A 234 -5.90 20.40 -15.07
N GLN A 235 -7.22 20.26 -15.14
CA GLN A 235 -8.11 20.63 -16.25
C GLN A 235 -8.71 19.45 -17.04
N ARG A 236 -9.94 19.13 -16.60
CA ARG A 236 -11.05 18.31 -17.16
C ARG A 236 -11.48 17.21 -16.20
N SER A 237 -12.01 17.62 -15.06
CA SER A 237 -12.51 16.64 -14.09
C SER A 237 -13.90 16.16 -14.48
N GLU A 238 -14.18 14.88 -14.24
CA GLU A 238 -15.52 14.32 -14.24
C GLU A 238 -15.82 13.76 -12.85
N ILE A 239 -17.08 13.43 -12.59
CA ILE A 239 -17.50 12.73 -11.39
C ILE A 239 -18.01 11.36 -11.81
N ILE A 240 -17.41 10.29 -11.29
CA ILE A 240 -17.94 8.94 -11.44
C ILE A 240 -18.84 8.65 -10.25
N LEU A 241 -20.12 8.39 -10.51
CA LEU A 241 -21.06 7.91 -9.51
C LEU A 241 -20.91 6.40 -9.37
N VAL A 242 -20.55 5.97 -8.17
CA VAL A 242 -20.37 4.56 -7.82
C VAL A 242 -21.31 4.16 -6.69
N GLN A 243 -21.79 2.93 -6.74
CA GLN A 243 -22.65 2.33 -5.73
C GLN A 243 -21.89 1.33 -4.87
N TYR A 244 -22.20 1.30 -3.59
CA TYR A 244 -21.70 0.30 -2.65
C TYR A 244 -22.84 -0.17 -1.74
N LYS A 245 -22.64 -1.33 -1.13
CA LYS A 245 -23.60 -1.90 -0.19
C LYS A 245 -23.28 -1.40 1.22
N GLY A 246 -24.16 -0.58 1.79
CA GLY A 246 -24.05 -0.14 3.18
C GLY A 246 -24.85 -1.02 4.14
N SER A 247 -25.01 -0.51 5.36
CA SER A 247 -25.83 -1.16 6.40
C SER A 247 -27.32 -1.21 6.03
N VAL A 248 -27.80 -0.25 5.22
CA VAL A 248 -29.19 -0.17 4.75
C VAL A 248 -29.23 0.05 3.24
N GLY A 249 -29.13 -1.04 2.48
CA GLY A 249 -29.30 -1.02 1.02
C GLY A 249 -28.05 -0.56 0.26
N HIS A 250 -28.27 -0.06 -0.95
CA HIS A 250 -27.20 0.48 -1.79
C HIS A 250 -27.15 2.00 -1.62
N HIS A 251 -25.93 2.51 -1.41
CA HIS A 251 -25.65 3.93 -1.34
C HIS A 251 -24.81 4.33 -2.55
N THR A 252 -24.83 5.62 -2.89
CA THR A 252 -24.09 6.18 -4.02
C THR A 252 -23.17 7.28 -3.52
N ILE A 253 -21.95 7.30 -4.03
CA ILE A 253 -20.99 8.39 -3.87
C ILE A 253 -20.46 8.80 -5.24
N GLY A 254 -20.08 10.06 -5.37
CA GLY A 254 -19.33 10.58 -6.51
C GLY A 254 -17.85 10.61 -6.21
N ILE A 255 -17.02 10.23 -7.17
CA ILE A 255 -15.56 10.35 -7.08
C ILE A 255 -15.10 11.30 -8.18
N VAL A 256 -14.39 12.36 -7.80
CA VAL A 256 -13.77 13.27 -8.76
C VAL A 256 -12.58 12.57 -9.42
N VAL A 257 -12.58 12.55 -10.75
CA VAL A 257 -11.51 11.96 -11.57
C VAL A 257 -11.04 12.95 -12.62
N ASP A 258 -9.81 12.80 -13.13
CA ASP A 258 -9.25 13.72 -14.12
C ASP A 258 -9.56 13.32 -15.57
N ARG A 259 -9.88 12.05 -15.82
CA ARG A 259 -10.26 11.55 -17.15
C ARG A 259 -10.87 10.16 -17.05
N LEU A 260 -11.93 9.90 -17.82
CA LEU A 260 -12.41 8.53 -18.03
C LEU A 260 -11.46 7.73 -18.94
N GLY A 261 -11.31 6.45 -18.63
CA GLY A 261 -10.71 5.45 -19.50
C GLY A 261 -11.78 4.58 -20.16
N GLU A 262 -11.35 3.48 -20.78
CA GLU A 262 -12.25 2.50 -21.37
C GLU A 262 -12.79 1.52 -20.33
N ILE A 263 -13.92 0.88 -20.69
CA ILE A 263 -14.41 -0.32 -20.02
C ILE A 263 -13.67 -1.51 -20.63
N MET A 264 -12.90 -2.19 -19.79
CA MET A 264 -12.06 -3.31 -20.21
C MET A 264 -12.65 -4.62 -19.71
N LYS A 265 -12.55 -5.65 -20.53
CA LYS A 265 -12.77 -7.03 -20.10
C LYS A 265 -11.46 -7.60 -19.61
N VAL A 266 -11.40 -7.98 -18.34
CA VAL A 266 -10.19 -8.48 -17.68
C VAL A 266 -10.45 -9.92 -17.25
N PRO A 267 -9.65 -10.91 -17.72
CA PRO A 267 -9.72 -12.27 -17.21
C PRO A 267 -9.53 -12.29 -15.69
N LYS A 268 -10.37 -13.04 -14.96
CA LYS A 268 -10.30 -13.06 -13.48
C LYS A 268 -8.93 -13.44 -12.93
N ASN A 269 -8.23 -14.36 -13.60
CA ASN A 269 -6.88 -14.78 -13.21
C ASN A 269 -5.79 -13.71 -13.38
N LYS A 270 -6.11 -12.57 -14.02
CA LYS A 270 -5.23 -11.39 -14.12
C LYS A 270 -5.56 -10.32 -13.08
N ILE A 271 -6.62 -10.51 -12.30
CA ILE A 271 -6.96 -9.66 -11.16
C ILE A 271 -6.35 -10.31 -9.92
N LYS A 272 -5.32 -9.69 -9.36
CA LYS A 272 -4.75 -10.12 -8.07
C LYS A 272 -5.35 -9.30 -6.96
N GLU A 273 -6.17 -9.93 -6.14
CA GLU A 273 -6.70 -9.32 -4.93
C GLU A 273 -5.58 -9.09 -3.92
N PHE A 274 -5.67 -7.99 -3.20
CA PHE A 274 -4.80 -7.73 -2.08
C PHE A 274 -5.26 -8.55 -0.88
N GLU A 275 -4.34 -9.20 -0.19
CA GLU A 275 -4.69 -9.95 1.01
C GLU A 275 -5.10 -8.99 2.13
N GLN A 276 -6.35 -9.06 2.57
CA GLN A 276 -6.96 -8.07 3.47
C GLN A 276 -6.18 -7.83 4.77
N HIS A 277 -5.40 -8.81 5.24
CA HIS A 277 -4.60 -8.69 6.46
C HIS A 277 -3.26 -7.93 6.27
N LEU A 278 -2.83 -7.70 5.02
CA LEU A 278 -1.61 -6.95 4.68
C LEU A 278 -1.89 -5.48 4.35
N ILE A 279 -3.17 -5.14 4.22
CA ILE A 279 -3.61 -3.80 3.83
C ILE A 279 -3.98 -3.03 5.11
N GLY A 280 -3.07 -2.16 5.56
CA GLY A 280 -3.40 -1.17 6.58
C GLY A 280 -4.56 -0.26 6.13
N GLY A 281 -5.27 0.35 7.09
CA GLY A 281 -6.51 1.11 6.83
C GLY A 281 -6.40 2.28 5.85
N GLY A 282 -5.19 2.71 5.46
CA GLY A 282 -4.97 3.84 4.57
C GLY A 282 -4.98 3.54 3.07
N MET A 283 -5.14 2.29 2.64
CA MET A 283 -5.11 1.93 1.22
C MET A 283 -6.52 1.78 0.63
N LEU A 284 -6.82 2.58 -0.39
CA LEU A 284 -8.12 2.62 -1.07
C LEU A 284 -8.26 1.58 -2.19
N GLY A 285 -7.18 0.92 -2.59
CA GLY A 285 -7.23 -0.16 -3.55
C GLY A 285 -7.54 -1.50 -2.90
N GLU A 286 -8.12 -2.43 -3.65
CA GLU A 286 -8.35 -3.82 -3.25
C GLU A 286 -7.76 -4.87 -4.21
N SER A 287 -7.39 -4.47 -5.42
CA SER A 287 -6.78 -5.39 -6.37
C SER A 287 -5.92 -4.64 -7.37
N ILE A 288 -5.09 -5.38 -8.08
CA ILE A 288 -4.35 -4.93 -9.25
C ILE A 288 -4.69 -5.79 -10.45
N VAL A 289 -4.67 -5.17 -11.63
CA VAL A 289 -4.78 -5.87 -12.89
C VAL A 289 -3.38 -6.06 -13.47
N GLN A 290 -2.97 -7.31 -13.64
CA GLN A 290 -1.68 -7.66 -14.20
C GLN A 290 -1.67 -7.41 -15.71
N PRO A 291 -0.71 -6.63 -16.25
CA PRO A 291 -0.62 -6.39 -17.69
C PRO A 291 -0.55 -7.69 -18.50
N PRO A 292 -1.11 -7.70 -19.72
CA PRO A 292 -0.76 -8.68 -20.75
C PRO A 292 0.75 -8.75 -20.97
N GLU A 293 1.26 -9.94 -21.30
CA GLU A 293 2.70 -10.19 -21.46
C GLU A 293 3.32 -9.43 -22.64
N ASP A 294 2.51 -9.10 -23.65
CA ASP A 294 2.89 -8.45 -24.90
C ASP A 294 2.93 -6.91 -24.83
N ILE A 295 2.42 -6.33 -23.74
CA ILE A 295 2.37 -4.87 -23.59
C ILE A 295 3.69 -4.34 -23.02
N LYS A 296 4.35 -3.50 -23.84
CA LYS A 296 5.59 -2.81 -23.45
C LYS A 296 5.38 -1.74 -22.39
N ASN A 297 4.21 -1.12 -22.29
CA ASN A 297 3.92 -0.13 -21.26
C ASN A 297 3.07 -0.72 -20.13
N LYS A 298 3.72 -1.20 -19.07
CA LYS A 298 3.07 -1.86 -17.93
C LYS A 298 2.55 -0.84 -16.90
N ASN A 299 1.74 0.12 -17.33
CA ASN A 299 1.06 1.03 -16.41
C ASN A 299 0.09 0.21 -15.55
N LEU A 300 0.38 0.07 -14.25
CA LEU A 300 -0.43 -0.76 -13.36
C LEU A 300 -1.83 -0.16 -13.17
N LEU A 301 -2.86 -0.94 -13.47
CA LEU A 301 -4.24 -0.60 -13.14
C LEU A 301 -4.57 -1.10 -11.73
N THR A 302 -4.94 -0.18 -10.84
CA THR A 302 -5.40 -0.51 -9.48
C THR A 302 -6.92 -0.41 -9.38
N LEU A 303 -7.56 -1.47 -8.89
CA LEU A 303 -8.99 -1.48 -8.60
C LEU A 303 -9.26 -0.90 -7.21
N LEU A 304 -10.18 0.05 -7.14
CA LEU A 304 -10.56 0.73 -5.89
C LEU A 304 -11.61 -0.04 -5.12
N ASN A 305 -11.51 0.00 -3.79
CA ASN A 305 -12.51 -0.50 -2.86
C ASN A 305 -13.52 0.61 -2.55
N ILE A 306 -14.71 0.55 -3.13
CA ILE A 306 -15.70 1.62 -2.99
C ILE A 306 -16.19 1.75 -1.54
N SER A 307 -16.34 0.64 -0.83
CA SER A 307 -16.78 0.66 0.57
C SER A 307 -15.79 1.42 1.46
N LYS A 308 -14.47 1.19 1.31
CA LYS A 308 -13.42 1.94 2.03
C LYS A 308 -13.39 3.42 1.64
N ILE A 309 -13.66 3.75 0.38
CA ILE A 309 -13.76 5.15 -0.05
C ILE A 309 -14.96 5.83 0.62
N ALA A 310 -16.08 5.11 0.79
CA ALA A 310 -17.25 5.65 1.47
C ALA A 310 -17.00 5.93 2.96
N GLU A 311 -16.16 5.15 3.64
CA GLU A 311 -15.75 5.38 5.03
C GLU A 311 -15.01 6.71 5.23
N LEU A 312 -14.42 7.29 4.17
CA LEU A 312 -13.79 8.63 4.24
C LEU A 312 -14.80 9.77 4.48
N ASN A 313 -16.08 9.49 4.30
CA ASN A 313 -17.17 10.43 4.48
C ASN A 313 -17.87 10.30 5.86
N GLU A 314 -17.47 9.32 6.68
CA GLU A 314 -17.96 9.09 8.05
C GLU A 314 -17.08 9.78 9.11
#